data_AF-A0A9W6Z1A2-F1
#
_entry.id   AF-A0A9W6Z1A2-F1
#
_cell.length_a   1.000
_cell.length_b   1.000
_cell.length_c   1.000
_cell.angle_alpha   90.00
_cell.angle_beta   90.00
_cell.angle_gamma   90.00
#
_symmetry.space_group_name_H-M   'P 1'
#
loop_
_entity.id
_entity.type
_entity.pdbx_description
1 polymer ?
#
loop_
_entity_poly.entity_id
_entity_poly.type
_entity_poly.pdbx_seq_one_letter_code
_entity_poly.pdbx_strand_id
1 'polypeptide(L)'
;MNDVIYKMFPVYENSGFQAENLTEIPIPEKTQQSRFLTIAESQPFGPVDAAKEFGLEPAAVTLQKLSETGAHSAHTAGGSGAKSGSKKSFISPMKEGDRHAFRFTDAKVGQVGYRYGKVFRDNRKDRKIGFDAAGNMIYLLE
;
A
#
# COMPACT_ATOMS: atom_id res chain seq x y z
N MET A 1 -23.18 -1.65 28.28
CA MET A 1 -22.16 -0.69 27.80
C MET A 1 -22.40 -0.29 26.34
N ASN A 2 -22.73 -1.22 25.45
CA ASN A 2 -23.09 -0.92 24.04
C ASN A 2 -24.21 0.13 23.91
N ASP A 3 -25.34 -0.05 24.61
CA ASP A 3 -26.48 0.88 24.55
C ASP A 3 -26.17 2.29 25.07
N VAL A 4 -25.18 2.41 25.97
CA VAL A 4 -24.75 3.73 26.48
C VAL A 4 -23.95 4.44 25.39
N ILE A 5 -23.04 3.73 24.72
CA ILE A 5 -22.20 4.28 23.65
C ILE A 5 -23.04 4.64 22.42
N TYR A 6 -23.99 3.78 22.02
CA TYR A 6 -24.87 4.04 20.88
C TYR A 6 -25.72 5.30 21.07
N LYS A 7 -26.18 5.57 22.29
CA LYS A 7 -26.95 6.78 22.62
C LYS A 7 -26.11 8.06 22.67
N MET A 8 -24.78 7.94 22.79
CA MET A 8 -23.87 9.09 22.84
C MET A 8 -23.45 9.57 21.45
N PHE A 9 -23.32 8.66 20.48
CA PHE A 9 -22.87 8.99 19.14
C PHE A 9 -24.04 9.27 18.19
N PRO A 10 -23.87 10.18 17.22
CA PRO A 10 -24.87 10.39 16.18
C PRO A 10 -25.02 9.12 15.33
N VAL A 11 -26.26 8.79 14.99
CA VAL A 11 -26.57 7.63 14.14
C VAL A 11 -26.42 8.07 12.68
N TYR A 12 -25.75 7.23 11.89
CA TYR A 12 -25.69 7.39 10.44
C TYR A 12 -27.07 7.07 9.84
N GLU A 13 -27.70 8.07 9.24
CA GLU A 13 -28.86 7.92 8.39
C GLU A 13 -28.40 7.94 6.94
N ASN A 14 -28.97 7.06 6.11
CA ASN A 14 -28.72 7.04 4.67
C ASN A 14 -29.45 8.20 3.97
N SER A 15 -29.26 9.41 4.48
CA SER A 15 -29.70 10.68 3.92
C SER A 15 -28.50 11.33 3.23
N GLY A 16 -28.71 11.99 2.09
CA GLY A 16 -27.62 12.46 1.24
C GLY A 16 -26.62 13.43 1.91
N PHE A 17 -26.95 14.02 3.06
CA PHE A 17 -26.05 14.91 3.81
C PHE A 17 -25.08 14.18 4.76
N GLN A 18 -25.43 12.98 5.20
CA GLN A 18 -24.61 12.20 6.15
C GLN A 18 -23.74 11.15 5.43
N ALA A 19 -23.95 10.95 4.13
CA ALA A 19 -23.17 10.03 3.31
C ALA A 19 -21.68 10.43 3.30
N GLU A 20 -20.81 9.44 3.46
CA GLU A 20 -19.36 9.63 3.36
C GLU A 20 -18.93 9.98 1.94
N ASN A 21 -17.82 10.73 1.81
CA ASN A 21 -17.30 11.13 0.51
C ASN A 21 -16.48 10.00 -0.13
N LEU A 22 -17.06 9.34 -1.13
CA LEU A 22 -16.43 8.22 -1.83
C LEU A 22 -15.39 8.65 -2.88
N THR A 23 -15.13 9.94 -3.03
CA THR A 23 -14.20 10.49 -4.04
C THR A 23 -12.88 11.00 -3.46
N GLU A 24 -12.64 10.76 -2.17
CA GLU A 24 -11.42 11.19 -1.50
C GLU A 24 -10.22 10.36 -1.96
N ILE A 25 -9.21 11.04 -2.47
CA ILE A 25 -7.93 10.45 -2.86
C ILE A 25 -6.81 11.01 -1.96
N PRO A 26 -5.81 10.20 -1.58
CA PRO A 26 -4.67 10.68 -0.82
C PRO A 26 -3.87 11.69 -1.65
N ILE A 27 -3.44 12.79 -1.02
CA ILE A 27 -2.72 13.87 -1.69
C ILE A 27 -1.23 13.51 -1.80
N PRO A 28 -0.67 13.31 -3.01
CA PRO A 28 0.76 13.02 -3.16
C PRO A 28 1.61 14.27 -2.89
N GLU A 29 2.84 14.09 -2.41
CA GLU A 29 3.76 15.19 -2.08
C GLU A 29 3.98 16.16 -3.26
N LYS A 30 4.01 15.63 -4.49
CA LYS A 30 4.24 16.42 -5.70
C LYS A 30 3.15 17.46 -5.97
N THR A 31 1.89 17.20 -5.59
CA THR A 31 0.76 18.12 -5.83
C THR A 31 0.60 19.16 -4.72
N GLN A 32 1.33 19.04 -3.62
CA GLN A 32 1.26 20.02 -2.53
C GLN A 32 1.94 21.35 -2.88
N GLN A 33 2.84 21.33 -3.86
CA GLN A 33 3.53 22.53 -4.34
C GLN A 33 2.72 23.20 -5.45
N SER A 34 2.46 24.50 -5.30
CA SER A 34 1.85 25.31 -6.36
C SER A 34 2.83 25.50 -7.52
N ARG A 35 2.34 25.30 -8.74
CA ARG A 35 3.09 25.55 -9.98
C ARG A 35 2.27 26.47 -10.87
N PHE A 36 2.94 27.44 -11.47
CA PHE A 36 2.33 28.37 -12.43
C PHE A 36 3.04 28.19 -13.77
N LEU A 37 2.27 27.99 -14.83
CA LEU A 37 2.76 27.75 -16.17
C LEU A 37 2.26 28.86 -17.10
N THR A 38 3.15 29.39 -17.93
CA THR A 38 2.78 30.34 -18.99
C THR A 38 2.47 29.55 -20.25
N ILE A 39 1.18 29.42 -20.55
CA ILE A 39 0.65 28.78 -21.76
C ILE A 39 0.23 29.85 -22.77
N ALA A 40 0.11 29.46 -24.04
CA ALA A 40 -0.49 30.32 -25.05
C ALA A 40 -1.96 30.59 -24.70
N GLU A 41 -2.44 31.82 -24.96
CA GLU A 41 -3.80 32.26 -24.60
C GLU A 41 -4.90 31.36 -25.18
N SER A 42 -4.65 30.76 -26.34
CA SER A 42 -5.58 29.87 -27.03
C SER A 42 -5.48 28.40 -26.60
N GLN A 43 -4.51 28.02 -25.75
CA GLN A 43 -4.28 26.63 -25.37
C GLN A 43 -5.16 26.24 -24.18
N PRO A 44 -6.03 25.20 -24.31
CA PRO A 44 -6.78 24.71 -23.16
C PRO A 44 -5.85 23.96 -22.20
N PHE A 45 -6.11 24.08 -20.90
CA PHE A 45 -5.37 23.37 -19.86
C PHE A 45 -6.32 22.59 -18.96
N GLY A 46 -6.31 21.26 -19.09
CA GLY A 46 -7.19 20.37 -18.35
C GLY A 46 -6.50 19.62 -17.20
N PRO A 47 -7.27 18.86 -16.39
CA PRO A 47 -6.72 18.03 -15.31
C PRO A 47 -5.73 16.96 -15.78
N VAL A 48 -5.90 16.45 -17.00
CA VAL A 48 -4.98 15.46 -17.60
C VAL A 48 -3.63 16.10 -17.93
N ASP A 49 -3.63 17.35 -18.39
CA ASP A 49 -2.40 18.06 -18.71
C ASP A 49 -1.68 18.51 -17.44
N ALA A 50 -2.42 18.94 -16.41
CA ALA A 50 -1.88 19.17 -15.08
C ALA A 50 -1.19 17.92 -14.50
N ALA A 51 -1.82 16.74 -14.62
CA ALA A 51 -1.23 15.49 -14.15
C ALA A 51 0.10 15.17 -14.87
N LYS A 52 0.18 15.40 -16.18
CA LYS A 52 1.43 15.24 -16.95
C LYS A 52 2.53 16.16 -16.45
N GLU A 53 2.21 17.42 -16.16
CA GLU A 53 3.18 18.41 -15.64
C GLU A 53 3.71 18.05 -14.24
N PHE A 54 2.88 17.42 -13.41
CA PHE A 54 3.33 16.86 -12.13
C PHE A 54 4.04 15.49 -12.27
N GLY A 55 4.01 14.88 -13.45
CA GLY A 55 4.53 13.53 -13.69
C GLY A 55 3.77 12.49 -12.85
N LEU A 56 2.44 12.63 -12.83
CA LEU A 56 1.50 11.80 -12.07
C LEU A 56 0.39 11.27 -12.99
N GLU A 57 -0.31 10.25 -12.50
CA GLU A 57 -1.54 9.80 -13.13
C GLU A 57 -2.69 10.76 -12.80
N PRO A 58 -3.69 10.92 -13.68
CA PRO A 58 -4.86 11.74 -13.41
C PRO A 58 -5.67 11.25 -12.19
N ALA A 59 -6.29 12.19 -11.47
CA ALA A 59 -7.06 11.91 -10.25
C ALA A 59 -8.16 10.84 -10.43
N ALA A 60 -8.85 10.87 -11.57
CA ALA A 60 -9.89 9.88 -11.89
C ALA A 60 -9.34 8.44 -11.97
N VAL A 61 -8.14 8.28 -12.54
CA VAL A 61 -7.47 6.98 -12.67
C VAL A 61 -7.01 6.47 -11.29
N THR A 62 -6.49 7.37 -10.45
CA THR A 62 -6.08 7.01 -9.09
C THR A 62 -7.28 6.61 -8.21
N LEU A 63 -8.41 7.32 -8.33
CA LEU A 63 -9.66 6.96 -7.64
C LEU A 63 -10.13 5.58 -8.09
N GLN A 64 -10.18 5.34 -9.40
CA GLN A 64 -10.58 4.05 -9.94
C GLN A 64 -9.71 2.91 -9.38
N LYS A 65 -8.38 3.07 -9.36
CA LYS A 65 -7.47 2.09 -8.76
C LYS A 65 -7.76 1.85 -7.27
N LEU A 66 -8.05 2.90 -6.50
CA LEU A 66 -8.40 2.77 -5.08
C LEU A 66 -9.72 2.01 -4.89
N SER A 67 -10.71 2.25 -5.74
CA SER A 67 -11.99 1.52 -5.70
C SER A 67 -11.84 0.04 -6.08
N GLU A 68 -11.02 -0.27 -7.08
CA GLU A 68 -10.85 -1.64 -7.60
C GLU A 68 -9.89 -2.49 -6.76
N THR A 69 -8.88 -1.88 -6.12
CA THR A 69 -7.83 -2.59 -5.35
C THR A 69 -7.93 -2.41 -3.83
N GLY A 70 -8.89 -1.62 -3.36
CA GLY A 70 -9.16 -1.43 -1.94
C GLY A 70 -9.59 -2.73 -1.23
N ALA A 71 -9.46 -2.75 0.09
CA ALA A 71 -9.76 -3.91 0.94
C ALA A 71 -11.18 -4.48 0.77
N HIS A 72 -12.13 -3.69 0.24
CA HIS A 72 -13.50 -4.09 -0.06
C HIS A 72 -13.65 -4.90 -1.37
N SER A 73 -12.66 -4.84 -2.26
CA SER A 73 -12.64 -5.53 -3.56
C SER A 73 -11.82 -6.83 -3.53
N ALA A 74 -11.28 -7.18 -2.35
CA ALA A 74 -10.45 -8.37 -2.15
C ALA A 74 -11.19 -9.71 -2.38
N HIS A 75 -12.52 -9.71 -2.45
CA HIS A 75 -13.32 -10.92 -2.76
C HIS A 75 -13.57 -11.14 -4.26
N THR A 76 -13.40 -10.13 -5.12
CA THR A 76 -13.54 -10.26 -6.58
C THR A 76 -12.19 -10.21 -7.31
N ALA A 77 -11.13 -9.76 -6.64
CA ALA A 77 -9.76 -9.75 -7.16
C ALA A 77 -8.99 -11.08 -6.96
N GLY A 78 -9.67 -12.22 -7.01
CA GLY A 78 -9.04 -13.55 -7.03
C GLY A 78 -8.22 -13.88 -8.29
N GLY A 79 -7.80 -12.88 -9.09
CA GLY A 79 -7.21 -13.16 -10.41
C GLY A 79 -6.25 -12.12 -11.03
N SER A 80 -6.05 -10.92 -10.46
CA SER A 80 -5.24 -9.88 -11.14
C SER A 80 -4.04 -9.34 -10.35
N GLY A 81 -3.83 -9.73 -9.09
CA GLY A 81 -2.60 -9.43 -8.34
C GLY A 81 -1.36 -10.25 -8.75
N ALA A 82 -1.53 -11.24 -9.63
CA ALA A 82 -0.50 -12.23 -9.99
C ALA A 82 0.30 -11.89 -11.28
N LYS A 83 0.36 -10.61 -11.70
CA LYS A 83 1.11 -10.20 -12.91
C LYS A 83 2.28 -9.24 -12.67
N SER A 84 2.72 -9.07 -11.42
CA SER A 84 4.11 -8.71 -11.15
C SER A 84 4.88 -10.01 -10.96
N GLY A 85 5.69 -10.38 -11.97
CA GLY A 85 6.28 -11.71 -12.18
C GLY A 85 6.39 -12.56 -10.92
N SER A 86 5.54 -13.60 -10.82
CA SER A 86 5.61 -14.57 -9.74
C SER A 86 7.04 -15.12 -9.69
N LYS A 87 7.77 -14.75 -8.64
CA LYS A 87 9.13 -15.27 -8.44
C LYS A 87 9.02 -16.79 -8.41
N LYS A 88 9.79 -17.46 -9.26
CA LYS A 88 9.79 -18.93 -9.32
C LYS A 88 10.14 -19.43 -7.93
N SER A 89 9.20 -20.07 -7.26
CA SER A 89 9.45 -20.69 -5.95
C SER A 89 9.02 -22.13 -5.98
N PHE A 90 9.84 -23.01 -5.40
CA PHE A 90 9.54 -24.42 -5.26
C PHE A 90 9.73 -24.87 -3.81
N ILE A 91 9.04 -25.94 -3.45
CA ILE A 91 9.13 -26.58 -2.13
C ILE A 91 9.90 -27.89 -2.32
N SER A 92 10.90 -28.15 -1.49
CA SER A 92 11.68 -29.39 -1.53
C SER A 92 10.81 -30.59 -1.11
N PRO A 93 11.04 -31.80 -1.67
CA PRO A 93 10.36 -33.01 -1.20
C PRO A 93 10.62 -33.23 0.29
N MET A 94 9.55 -33.54 1.04
CA MET A 94 9.53 -33.78 2.47
C MET A 94 9.44 -35.29 2.72
N LYS A 95 10.32 -35.84 3.56
CA LYS A 95 10.32 -37.26 3.94
C LYS A 95 9.51 -37.48 5.22
N GLU A 96 9.14 -38.73 5.45
CA GLU A 96 8.45 -39.12 6.68
C GLU A 96 9.35 -38.84 7.90
N GLY A 97 8.83 -38.08 8.87
CA GLY A 97 9.57 -37.61 10.05
C GLY A 97 10.06 -36.16 9.99
N ASP A 98 9.98 -35.50 8.83
CA ASP A 98 10.33 -34.08 8.70
C ASP A 98 9.29 -33.18 9.39
N ARG A 99 9.76 -32.17 10.14
CA ARG A 99 8.90 -31.21 10.87
C ARG A 99 8.53 -29.97 10.05
N HIS A 100 9.34 -29.61 9.07
CA HIS A 100 9.21 -28.36 8.32
C HIS A 100 9.53 -28.55 6.85
N ALA A 101 8.80 -27.86 5.98
CA ALA A 101 9.06 -27.81 4.56
C ALA A 101 9.98 -26.64 4.22
N PHE A 102 10.99 -26.88 3.37
CA PHE A 102 11.87 -25.82 2.88
C PHE A 102 11.34 -25.22 1.58
N ARG A 103 11.12 -23.91 1.59
CA ARG A 103 10.71 -23.13 0.42
C ARG A 103 11.90 -22.37 -0.14
N PHE A 104 12.20 -22.60 -1.41
CA PHE A 104 13.23 -21.87 -2.15
C PHE A 104 12.55 -20.89 -3.11
N THR A 105 12.96 -19.63 -3.08
CA THR A 105 12.44 -18.58 -3.96
C THR A 105 13.58 -18.01 -4.77
N ASP A 106 13.45 -18.04 -6.09
CA ASP A 106 14.43 -17.49 -7.01
C ASP A 106 14.58 -15.98 -6.79
N ALA A 107 15.83 -15.53 -6.75
CA ALA A 107 16.16 -14.16 -6.43
C ALA A 107 17.53 -13.76 -7.02
N LYS A 108 17.60 -12.54 -7.55
CA LYS A 108 18.77 -12.04 -8.30
C LYS A 108 19.96 -11.78 -7.37
N VAL A 109 21.15 -12.19 -7.80
CA VAL A 109 22.42 -11.92 -7.10
C VAL A 109 22.58 -10.41 -6.87
N GLY A 110 22.96 -10.03 -5.65
CA GLY A 110 23.14 -8.63 -5.22
C GLY A 110 21.92 -8.00 -4.53
N GLN A 111 20.78 -8.70 -4.43
CA GLN A 111 19.54 -8.15 -3.82
C GLN A 111 19.00 -8.94 -2.62
N VAL A 112 19.61 -10.06 -2.23
CA VAL A 112 18.98 -11.06 -1.32
C VAL A 112 19.63 -11.14 0.06
N GLY A 113 20.95 -10.98 0.14
CA GLY A 113 21.69 -11.10 1.40
C GLY A 113 21.63 -9.84 2.26
N TYR A 114 21.91 -10.00 3.55
CA TYR A 114 22.20 -8.87 4.43
C TYR A 114 23.44 -8.13 3.91
N ARG A 115 23.34 -6.80 3.84
CA ARG A 115 24.41 -5.96 3.30
C ARG A 115 25.57 -5.88 4.29
N TYR A 116 26.79 -6.13 3.81
CA TYR A 116 28.00 -5.91 4.58
C TYR A 116 28.20 -4.43 4.91
N GLY A 117 28.84 -4.14 6.06
CA GLY A 117 29.16 -2.78 6.49
C GLY A 117 28.00 -1.97 7.07
N LYS A 118 26.83 -2.60 7.27
CA LYS A 118 25.70 -1.98 7.96
C LYS A 118 25.89 -2.08 9.47
N VAL A 119 25.72 -0.95 10.17
CA VAL A 119 25.85 -0.87 11.63
C VAL A 119 24.52 -1.25 12.28
N PHE A 120 24.56 -2.12 13.28
CA PHE A 120 23.39 -2.44 14.09
C PHE A 120 22.85 -1.17 14.76
N ARG A 121 21.58 -0.87 14.53
CA ARG A 121 20.90 0.33 15.07
C ARG A 121 20.24 0.09 16.43
N ASP A 122 20.54 -1.04 17.09
CA ASP A 122 19.88 -1.44 18.33
C ASP A 122 20.07 -0.46 19.48
N ASN A 123 21.15 0.32 19.46
CA ASN A 123 21.45 1.35 20.44
C ASN A 123 20.78 2.71 20.16
N ARG A 124 20.10 2.88 19.01
CA ARG A 124 19.45 4.14 18.64
C ARG A 124 17.97 4.14 19.02
N LYS A 125 17.43 5.33 19.28
CA LYS A 125 16.01 5.52 19.60
C LYS A 125 15.08 5.19 18.43
N ASP A 126 15.56 5.33 17.20
CA ASP A 126 14.84 5.05 15.95
C ASP A 126 14.98 3.59 15.50
N ARG A 127 15.13 2.66 16.44
CA ARG A 127 15.26 1.23 16.13
C ARG A 127 13.95 0.66 15.57
N LYS A 128 14.06 -0.28 14.64
CA LYS A 128 12.91 -0.91 14.00
C LYS A 128 12.36 -2.03 14.88
N ILE A 129 11.08 -1.95 15.19
CA ILE A 129 10.33 -2.95 15.94
C ILE A 129 9.26 -3.50 15.02
N GLY A 130 9.17 -4.82 14.93
CA GLY A 130 8.15 -5.54 14.18
C GLY A 130 7.39 -6.51 15.07
N PHE A 131 6.44 -7.20 14.47
CA PHE A 131 5.68 -8.26 15.12
C PHE A 131 5.76 -9.53 14.29
N ASP A 132 5.90 -10.66 14.97
CA ASP A 132 5.82 -11.97 14.34
C ASP A 132 4.37 -12.32 13.98
N ALA A 133 4.16 -13.38 13.19
CA ALA A 133 2.84 -13.89 12.83
C ALA A 133 1.98 -14.27 14.05
N ALA A 134 2.61 -14.62 15.17
CA ALA A 134 1.94 -14.89 16.44
C ALA A 134 1.61 -13.61 17.25
N GLY A 135 1.97 -12.43 16.77
CA GLY A 135 1.75 -11.15 17.46
C GLY A 135 2.81 -10.79 18.50
N ASN A 136 3.90 -11.57 18.60
CA ASN A 136 5.00 -11.28 19.52
C ASN A 136 5.87 -10.14 18.97
N MET A 137 6.29 -9.23 19.85
CA MET A 137 7.21 -8.15 19.49
C MET A 137 8.61 -8.70 19.19
N ILE A 138 9.17 -8.34 18.03
CA ILE A 138 10.51 -8.73 17.58
C ILE A 138 11.32 -7.51 17.13
N TYR A 139 12.63 -7.55 17.33
CA TYR A 139 13.53 -6.56 16.75
C TYR A 139 13.88 -6.95 15.33
N LEU A 140 13.56 -6.08 14.36
CA LEU A 140 13.80 -6.36 12.95
C LEU A 140 15.28 -6.14 12.65
N LEU A 141 15.94 -7.19 12.19
CA LEU A 141 17.34 -7.11 11.78
C LEU A 141 17.41 -6.40 10.42
N GLU A 142 18.08 -5.26 10.39
CA GLU A 142 18.23 -4.45 9.19
C GLU A 142 19.66 -4.47 8.67
#